data_AF-A0AAN6BT17-F1
#
_entry.id   AF-A0AAN6BT17-F1
#
_cell.length_a   1.000
_cell.length_b   1.000
_cell.length_c   1.000
_cell.angle_alpha   90.00
_cell.angle_beta   90.00
_cell.angle_gamma   90.00
#
_symmetry.space_group_name_H-M   'P 1'
#
loop_
_entity.id
_entity.type
_entity.pdbx_description
1 polymer ?
#
loop_
_entity_poly.entity_id
_entity_poly.type
_entity_poly.pdbx_seq_one_letter_code
_entity_poly.pdbx_strand_id
1 'polypeptide(L)'
;MFTNTSLSTPAGPFTAIDKNLETPTISAPTAHLTQSRNLTEKLPYWLVNVPPSQWPAECPAFLRDLPAKSIAILSTPDAEYKRQDWETVKEIVRSNRIDLFQRVPSELRRYLEFKAHIVAQYGSIMRFMVKERLRWGDGDADDLTPKGRPFEFDEDIRILYNDWPYGVEEGIVHLVVWTKFELEDDPATDDLTPQARNEIDDYVTRTFRSRMPAEQVIWFKNWKSLKSVHAVEHFHVMLYQPDMEFVKEVTQGDVPMTARF
;
A
#
# COMPACT_ATOMS: atom_id res chain seq x y z
N MET A 1 57.90 32.64 17.12
CA MET A 1 58.95 33.38 17.85
C MET A 1 58.43 33.69 19.24
N PHE A 2 59.33 33.76 20.24
CA PHE A 2 59.14 33.76 21.71
C PHE A 2 59.04 32.35 22.32
N THR A 3 60.17 31.66 22.57
CA THR A 3 61.06 31.67 23.78
C THR A 3 60.39 31.07 25.03
N ASN A 4 60.73 29.84 25.47
CA ASN A 4 61.85 29.44 26.36
C ASN A 4 61.77 30.11 27.76
N THR A 5 61.95 29.49 28.94
CA THR A 5 62.51 28.18 29.33
C THR A 5 62.30 27.91 30.84
N SER A 6 62.36 26.63 31.23
CA SER A 6 63.05 26.06 32.42
C SER A 6 62.42 26.14 33.83
N LEU A 7 62.74 25.31 34.83
CA LEU A 7 63.83 24.33 35.10
C LEU A 7 63.26 23.38 36.21
N SER A 8 63.28 22.04 36.09
CA SER A 8 64.24 21.08 36.70
C SER A 8 63.85 20.42 38.06
N THR A 9 63.98 19.09 38.07
CA THR A 9 63.81 18.01 39.09
C THR A 9 64.92 17.97 40.18
N PRO A 10 65.13 16.90 41.00
CA PRO A 10 64.29 15.84 41.63
C PRO A 10 64.62 15.59 43.14
N ALA A 11 63.87 14.72 43.84
CA ALA A 11 64.37 13.73 44.84
C ALA A 11 63.21 12.98 45.56
N GLY A 12 63.21 11.64 45.52
CA GLY A 12 62.55 10.79 46.54
C GLY A 12 63.55 10.40 47.64
N PRO A 13 63.37 9.31 48.42
CA PRO A 13 62.21 8.45 48.71
C PRO A 13 61.96 8.28 50.24
N PHE A 14 61.09 7.35 50.66
CA PHE A 14 61.12 6.51 51.90
C PHE A 14 59.75 6.24 52.58
N THR A 15 59.27 4.99 52.40
CA THR A 15 58.75 3.99 53.37
C THR A 15 57.71 4.31 54.46
N ALA A 16 56.55 3.65 54.31
CA ALA A 16 55.89 2.66 55.20
C ALA A 16 55.47 3.02 56.65
N ILE A 17 54.17 2.81 56.99
CA ILE A 17 53.60 1.67 57.76
C ILE A 17 52.12 1.94 58.14
N ASP A 18 51.29 0.93 57.88
CA ASP A 18 49.96 0.51 58.39
C ASP A 18 49.08 1.41 59.27
N LYS A 19 47.78 1.41 58.92
CA LYS A 19 46.73 0.82 59.77
C LYS A 19 45.44 0.54 58.98
N ASN A 20 44.97 -0.70 59.09
CA ASN A 20 43.73 -1.27 58.55
C ASN A 20 42.48 -0.45 58.88
N LEU A 21 41.61 -0.25 57.88
CA LEU A 21 40.16 -0.26 58.07
C LEU A 21 39.47 -0.73 56.77
N GLU A 22 38.79 -1.86 56.87
CA GLU A 22 38.07 -2.54 55.80
C GLU A 22 36.89 -1.69 55.28
N THR A 23 36.68 -1.70 53.97
CA THR A 23 35.37 -1.39 53.34
C THR A 23 35.25 -2.18 52.03
N PRO A 24 34.09 -2.78 51.72
CA PRO A 24 34.02 -3.88 50.75
C PRO A 24 33.92 -3.40 49.30
N THR A 25 34.78 -3.98 48.46
CA THR A 25 34.75 -3.91 47.00
C THR A 25 33.56 -4.71 46.45
N ILE A 26 32.62 -4.03 45.80
CA ILE A 26 31.68 -4.69 44.87
C ILE A 26 32.16 -4.38 43.45
N SER A 27 32.97 -5.30 42.92
CA SER A 27 33.18 -5.41 41.48
C SER A 27 31.88 -5.91 40.85
N ALA A 28 31.22 -5.05 40.10
CA ALA A 28 30.11 -5.45 39.23
C ALA A 28 30.67 -6.39 38.13
N PRO A 29 30.10 -7.59 37.93
CA PRO A 29 30.51 -8.43 36.82
C PRO A 29 29.94 -7.86 35.52
N THR A 30 30.82 -7.73 34.53
CA THR A 30 30.52 -7.52 33.11
C THR A 30 29.63 -8.68 32.63
N ALA A 31 28.33 -8.54 32.81
CA ALA A 31 27.34 -9.46 32.26
C ALA A 31 27.24 -9.19 30.75
N HIS A 32 27.89 -10.08 29.99
CA HIS A 32 27.68 -10.30 28.57
C HIS A 32 26.21 -10.08 28.17
N LEU A 33 26.02 -9.14 27.25
CA LEU A 33 24.82 -8.97 26.42
C LEU A 33 24.60 -10.23 25.57
N THR A 34 24.11 -11.28 26.21
CA THR A 34 23.52 -12.45 25.56
C THR A 34 22.30 -12.85 26.36
N GLN A 35 21.35 -11.92 26.43
CA GLN A 35 20.00 -12.28 26.82
C GLN A 35 19.33 -12.90 25.60
N SER A 36 19.32 -14.22 25.60
CA SER A 36 18.44 -15.08 24.81
C SER A 36 17.03 -14.46 24.74
N ARG A 37 16.71 -13.75 23.65
CA ARG A 37 15.33 -13.38 23.28
C ARG A 37 14.64 -14.61 22.69
N ASN A 38 14.29 -15.55 23.56
CA ASN A 38 13.35 -16.62 23.26
C ASN A 38 12.04 -16.38 24.04
N LEU A 39 11.42 -15.24 23.72
CA LEU A 39 10.01 -14.97 23.91
C LEU A 39 9.57 -14.36 22.59
N THR A 40 8.81 -15.10 21.79
CA THR A 40 8.06 -14.59 20.64
C THR A 40 6.99 -13.64 21.15
N GLU A 41 7.41 -12.49 21.65
CA GLU A 41 6.52 -11.36 21.86
C GLU A 41 6.11 -10.92 20.47
N LYS A 42 4.85 -11.18 20.11
CA LYS A 42 4.32 -10.80 18.80
C LYS A 42 4.52 -9.30 18.66
N LEU A 43 5.30 -8.90 17.64
CA LEU A 43 5.52 -7.50 17.34
C LEU A 43 4.15 -6.80 17.19
N PRO A 44 3.99 -5.57 17.70
CA PRO A 44 2.87 -4.72 17.32
C PRO A 44 2.73 -4.67 15.80
N TYR A 45 1.50 -4.71 15.27
CA TYR A 45 1.25 -4.77 13.81
C TYR A 45 1.95 -3.64 13.02
N TRP A 46 2.13 -2.46 13.63
CA TRP A 46 2.79 -1.32 13.01
C TRP A 46 4.32 -1.42 12.96
N LEU A 47 4.91 -2.47 13.56
CA LEU A 47 6.34 -2.82 13.46
C LEU A 47 6.61 -4.03 12.56
N VAL A 48 5.58 -4.81 12.22
CA VAL A 48 5.71 -5.96 11.32
C VAL A 48 6.11 -5.48 9.92
N ASN A 49 7.01 -6.23 9.26
CA ASN A 49 7.63 -5.89 7.98
C ASN A 49 8.43 -4.58 7.96
N VAL A 50 8.76 -3.99 9.12
CA VAL A 50 9.65 -2.83 9.23
C VAL A 50 11.00 -3.28 9.78
N PRO A 51 12.13 -2.96 9.13
CA PRO A 51 13.45 -3.24 9.68
C PRO A 51 13.65 -2.56 11.05
N PRO A 52 14.30 -3.20 12.04
CA PRO A 52 14.50 -2.61 13.37
C PRO A 52 15.15 -1.22 13.38
N SER A 53 16.02 -0.95 12.40
CA SER A 53 16.66 0.36 12.24
C SER A 53 15.72 1.49 11.81
N GLN A 54 14.50 1.16 11.37
CA GLN A 54 13.48 2.08 10.88
C GLN A 54 12.24 2.09 11.79
N TRP A 55 12.29 1.43 12.95
CA TRP A 55 11.15 1.41 13.87
C TRP A 55 10.85 2.81 14.39
N PRO A 56 9.60 3.31 14.21
CA PRO A 56 9.21 4.58 14.79
C PRO A 56 9.10 4.44 16.31
N ALA A 57 9.28 5.55 17.03
CA ALA A 57 9.16 5.57 18.49
C ALA A 57 7.74 5.26 18.99
N GLU A 58 6.73 5.53 18.16
CA GLU A 58 5.31 5.30 18.43
C GLU A 58 4.57 4.86 17.15
N CYS A 59 3.34 4.35 17.32
CA CYS A 59 2.51 3.98 16.18
C CYS A 59 2.26 5.19 15.27
N PRO A 60 2.64 5.14 13.97
CA PRO A 60 2.42 6.24 13.03
C PRO A 60 0.95 6.64 12.94
N ALA A 61 0.68 7.94 12.81
CA ALA A 61 -0.69 8.46 12.80
C ALA A 61 -1.59 7.80 11.74
N PHE A 62 -1.05 7.50 10.55
CA PHE A 62 -1.78 6.84 9.45
C PHE A 62 -2.10 5.35 9.70
N LEU A 63 -1.59 4.78 10.80
CA LEU A 63 -1.88 3.41 11.23
C LEU A 63 -2.74 3.36 12.49
N ARG A 64 -3.10 4.49 13.10
CA ARG A 64 -3.97 4.52 14.28
C ARG A 64 -5.42 4.26 13.85
N ASP A 65 -6.21 3.71 14.79
CA ASP A 65 -7.67 3.52 14.64
C ASP A 65 -8.12 2.73 13.39
N LEU A 66 -7.27 1.81 12.92
CA LEU A 66 -7.58 0.97 11.78
C LEU A 66 -8.65 -0.08 12.10
N PRO A 67 -9.50 -0.45 11.12
CA PRO A 67 -10.40 -1.59 11.26
C PRO A 67 -9.66 -2.89 11.58
N ALA A 68 -10.30 -3.79 12.32
CA ALA A 68 -9.72 -5.07 12.75
C ALA A 68 -9.13 -5.89 11.58
N LYS A 69 -9.78 -5.86 10.40
CA LYS A 69 -9.28 -6.51 9.18
C LYS A 69 -7.92 -5.96 8.74
N SER A 70 -7.76 -4.63 8.73
CA SER A 70 -6.49 -4.00 8.35
C SER A 70 -5.40 -4.32 9.37
N ILE A 71 -5.71 -4.31 10.67
CA ILE A 71 -4.78 -4.71 11.72
C ILE A 71 -4.33 -6.16 11.53
N ALA A 72 -5.26 -7.07 11.22
CA ALA A 72 -4.94 -8.48 10.98
C ALA A 72 -4.01 -8.66 9.77
N ILE A 73 -4.26 -7.95 8.66
CA ILE A 73 -3.38 -7.98 7.48
C ILE A 73 -2.00 -7.44 7.84
N LEU A 74 -1.91 -6.26 8.47
CA LEU A 74 -0.64 -5.65 8.87
C LEU A 74 0.14 -6.47 9.90
N SER A 75 -0.53 -7.33 10.67
CA SER A 75 0.12 -8.22 11.64
C SER A 75 0.79 -9.44 10.99
N THR A 76 0.61 -9.65 9.68
CA THR A 76 1.14 -10.80 8.95
C THR A 76 2.51 -10.45 8.34
N PRO A 77 3.56 -11.25 8.58
CA PRO A 77 4.82 -11.09 7.86
C PRO A 77 4.62 -11.30 6.35
N ASP A 78 5.29 -10.51 5.51
CA ASP A 78 5.19 -10.64 4.05
C ASP A 78 5.58 -12.04 3.57
N ALA A 79 6.57 -12.65 4.22
CA ALA A 79 7.02 -14.02 3.92
C ALA A 79 5.95 -15.10 4.17
N GLU A 80 4.94 -14.81 5.00
CA GLU A 80 3.80 -15.69 5.26
C GLU A 80 2.60 -15.37 4.35
N TYR A 81 2.64 -14.24 3.63
CA TYR A 81 1.58 -13.87 2.71
C TYR A 81 1.60 -14.75 1.46
N LYS A 82 0.48 -15.43 1.20
CA LYS A 82 0.28 -16.21 -0.02
C LYS A 82 -0.47 -15.36 -1.03
N ARG A 83 0.18 -15.10 -2.16
CA ARG A 83 -0.46 -14.43 -3.29
C ARG A 83 -1.62 -15.26 -3.82
N GLN A 84 -2.69 -14.58 -4.22
CA GLN A 84 -3.88 -15.21 -4.78
C GLN A 84 -3.61 -15.56 -6.26
N ASP A 85 -3.69 -16.85 -6.59
CA ASP A 85 -3.54 -17.35 -7.96
C ASP A 85 -4.78 -17.04 -8.82
N TRP A 86 -4.66 -17.19 -10.14
CA TRP A 86 -5.71 -16.85 -11.08
C TRP A 86 -7.04 -17.57 -10.81
N GLU A 87 -6.99 -18.85 -10.41
CA GLU A 87 -8.20 -19.62 -10.10
C GLU A 87 -8.89 -19.07 -8.84
N THR A 88 -8.13 -18.74 -7.80
CA THR A 88 -8.64 -18.11 -6.58
C THR A 88 -9.27 -16.75 -6.90
N VAL A 89 -8.60 -15.93 -7.71
CA VAL A 89 -9.09 -14.61 -8.11
C VAL A 89 -10.40 -14.74 -8.90
N LYS A 90 -10.49 -15.68 -9.86
CA LYS A 90 -11.74 -15.97 -10.59
C LYS A 90 -12.84 -16.41 -9.63
N GLU A 91 -12.55 -17.27 -8.66
CA GLU A 91 -13.54 -17.73 -7.69
C GLU A 91 -14.05 -16.59 -6.80
N ILE A 92 -13.17 -15.69 -6.36
CA ILE A 92 -13.53 -14.50 -5.59
C ILE A 92 -14.53 -13.63 -6.38
N VAL A 93 -14.26 -13.38 -7.66
CA VAL A 93 -15.14 -12.57 -8.51
C VAL A 93 -16.45 -13.32 -8.80
N ARG A 94 -16.37 -14.60 -9.17
CA ARG A 94 -17.53 -15.44 -9.49
C ARG A 94 -18.50 -15.60 -8.32
N SER A 95 -17.98 -15.72 -7.11
CA SER A 95 -18.78 -15.81 -5.88
C SER A 95 -19.20 -14.45 -5.32
N ASN A 96 -18.82 -13.35 -6.01
CA ASN A 96 -19.01 -11.97 -5.56
C ASN A 96 -18.50 -11.76 -4.11
N ARG A 97 -17.35 -12.34 -3.76
CA ARG A 97 -16.70 -12.21 -2.44
C ARG A 97 -15.51 -11.27 -2.51
N ILE A 98 -15.71 -10.11 -3.13
CA ILE A 98 -14.67 -9.09 -3.41
C ILE A 98 -13.96 -8.64 -2.13
N ASP A 99 -14.62 -8.77 -0.96
CA ASP A 99 -14.03 -8.56 0.35
C ASP A 99 -12.83 -9.48 0.66
N LEU A 100 -12.67 -10.60 -0.02
CA LEU A 100 -11.53 -11.51 0.16
C LEU A 100 -10.25 -11.02 -0.51
N PHE A 101 -10.33 -10.05 -1.40
CA PHE A 101 -9.13 -9.40 -1.92
C PHE A 101 -8.39 -8.65 -0.82
N GLN A 102 -7.08 -8.83 -0.78
CA GLN A 102 -6.18 -8.22 0.19
C GLN A 102 -4.90 -7.80 -0.50
N ARG A 103 -4.23 -6.79 0.04
CA ARG A 103 -2.88 -6.42 -0.37
C ARG A 103 -1.87 -7.24 0.42
N VAL A 104 -0.66 -7.36 -0.14
CA VAL A 104 0.51 -7.76 0.66
C VAL A 104 0.63 -6.82 1.88
N PRO A 105 0.95 -7.31 3.09
CA PRO A 105 0.95 -6.49 4.30
C PRO A 105 1.79 -5.21 4.21
N SER A 106 3.02 -5.28 3.68
CA SER A 106 3.84 -4.09 3.43
C SER A 106 3.22 -3.11 2.41
N GLU A 107 2.59 -3.62 1.36
CA GLU A 107 1.88 -2.80 0.37
C GLU A 107 0.63 -2.12 0.96
N LEU A 108 -0.07 -2.79 1.88
CA LEU A 108 -1.16 -2.15 2.64
C LEU A 108 -0.63 -0.99 3.50
N ARG A 109 0.52 -1.17 4.17
CA ARG A 109 1.16 -0.12 4.96
C ARG A 109 1.51 1.09 4.08
N ARG A 110 2.22 0.87 2.97
CA ARG A 110 2.61 1.92 2.01
C ARG A 110 1.39 2.63 1.43
N TYR A 111 0.32 1.89 1.13
CA TYR A 111 -0.94 2.46 0.68
C TYR A 111 -1.56 3.41 1.72
N LEU A 112 -1.62 3.00 2.99
CA LEU A 112 -2.17 3.84 4.07
C LEU A 112 -1.34 5.11 4.30
N GLU A 113 -0.02 4.98 4.24
CA GLU A 113 0.90 6.12 4.30
C GLU A 113 0.69 7.08 3.13
N PHE A 114 0.62 6.54 1.91
CA PHE A 114 0.33 7.30 0.70
C PHE A 114 -1.01 8.03 0.78
N LYS A 115 -2.08 7.36 1.23
CA LYS A 115 -3.38 8.01 1.42
C LYS A 115 -3.29 9.21 2.36
N ALA A 116 -2.60 9.05 3.50
CA ALA A 116 -2.43 10.13 4.47
C ALA A 116 -1.64 11.30 3.86
N HIS A 117 -0.59 11.00 3.10
CA HIS A 117 0.19 12.00 2.39
C HIS A 117 -0.63 12.77 1.34
N ILE A 118 -1.39 12.05 0.51
CA ILE A 118 -2.26 12.66 -0.51
C ILE A 118 -3.32 13.54 0.12
N VAL A 119 -3.98 13.09 1.20
CA VAL A 119 -4.97 13.92 1.90
C VAL A 119 -4.30 15.18 2.48
N ALA A 120 -3.10 15.07 3.05
CA ALA A 120 -2.38 16.23 3.57
C ALA A 120 -1.96 17.23 2.49
N GLN A 121 -1.56 16.75 1.31
CA GLN A 121 -1.08 17.61 0.22
C GLN A 121 -2.19 18.19 -0.67
N TYR A 122 -3.18 17.37 -1.02
CA TYR A 122 -4.23 17.71 -1.99
C TYR A 122 -5.57 18.02 -1.32
N GLY A 123 -5.69 17.83 0.00
CA GLY A 123 -6.94 17.96 0.75
C GLY A 123 -7.91 16.79 0.55
N SER A 124 -7.90 16.15 -0.62
CA SER A 124 -8.68 14.94 -0.87
C SER A 124 -8.02 14.02 -1.89
N ILE A 125 -8.32 12.72 -1.79
CA ILE A 125 -7.89 11.72 -2.78
C ILE A 125 -8.56 11.99 -4.13
N MET A 126 -9.81 12.48 -4.13
CA MET A 126 -10.52 12.82 -5.37
C MET A 126 -9.77 13.88 -6.18
N ARG A 127 -9.39 15.00 -5.54
CA ARG A 127 -8.66 16.08 -6.19
C ARG A 127 -7.35 15.57 -6.80
N PHE A 128 -6.61 14.75 -6.06
CA PHE A 128 -5.40 14.09 -6.55
C PHE A 128 -5.68 13.19 -7.77
N MET A 129 -6.69 12.31 -7.69
CA MET A 129 -7.02 11.40 -8.78
C MET A 129 -7.40 12.15 -10.05
N VAL A 130 -8.32 13.11 -9.97
CA VAL A 130 -8.80 13.88 -11.13
C VAL A 130 -7.69 14.72 -11.74
N LYS A 131 -6.89 15.40 -10.91
CA LYS A 131 -5.83 16.30 -11.37
C LYS A 131 -4.60 15.56 -11.89
N GLU A 132 -4.05 14.65 -11.08
CA GLU A 132 -2.71 14.09 -11.33
C GLU A 132 -2.76 12.78 -12.12
N ARG A 133 -3.71 11.89 -11.81
CA ARG A 133 -3.79 10.55 -12.41
C ARG A 133 -4.63 10.55 -13.68
N LEU A 134 -5.86 11.05 -13.60
CA LEU A 134 -6.84 11.02 -14.70
C LEU A 134 -6.65 12.20 -15.68
N ARG A 135 -6.11 13.31 -15.18
CA ARG A 135 -5.87 14.55 -15.94
C ARG A 135 -7.13 15.04 -16.64
N TRP A 136 -8.24 15.00 -15.91
CA TRP A 136 -9.54 15.47 -16.41
C TRP A 136 -9.82 16.95 -16.14
N GLY A 137 -9.02 17.57 -15.26
CA GLY A 137 -9.09 18.99 -14.94
C GLY A 137 -8.27 19.33 -13.70
N ASP A 138 -8.73 20.31 -12.93
CA ASP A 138 -8.02 20.84 -11.75
C ASP A 138 -8.35 20.11 -10.43
N GLY A 139 -9.25 19.14 -10.49
CA GLY A 139 -9.60 18.28 -9.36
C GLY A 139 -10.92 18.66 -8.69
N ASP A 140 -11.82 19.27 -9.46
CA ASP A 140 -13.13 19.72 -9.00
C ASP A 140 -14.24 18.77 -9.50
N ALA A 141 -15.40 18.80 -8.84
CA ALA A 141 -16.51 17.91 -9.18
C ALA A 141 -17.02 18.11 -10.62
N ASP A 142 -16.96 19.35 -11.12
CA ASP A 142 -17.40 19.69 -12.48
C ASP A 142 -16.54 19.01 -13.56
N ASP A 143 -15.27 18.66 -13.25
CA ASP A 143 -14.37 17.93 -14.15
C ASP A 143 -14.87 16.51 -14.44
N LEU A 144 -15.77 15.98 -13.60
CA LEU A 144 -16.39 14.66 -13.72
C LEU A 144 -17.68 14.67 -14.54
N THR A 145 -18.06 15.80 -15.16
CA THR A 145 -19.23 15.83 -16.04
C THR A 145 -18.95 14.98 -17.30
N PRO A 146 -19.73 13.91 -17.56
CA PRO A 146 -19.56 13.10 -18.76
C PRO A 146 -20.02 13.86 -20.01
N LYS A 147 -19.37 13.61 -21.14
CA LYS A 147 -19.71 14.16 -22.45
C LYS A 147 -20.98 13.53 -23.03
N GLY A 148 -21.27 12.28 -22.67
CA GLY A 148 -22.44 11.56 -23.17
C GLY A 148 -22.92 10.44 -22.27
N ARG A 149 -23.56 9.44 -22.88
CA ARG A 149 -24.05 8.25 -22.18
C ARG A 149 -22.89 7.35 -21.75
N PRO A 150 -23.12 6.41 -20.80
CA PRO A 150 -22.12 5.42 -20.41
C PRO A 150 -21.48 4.74 -21.63
N PHE A 151 -20.15 4.70 -21.64
CA PHE A 151 -19.33 4.05 -22.67
C PHE A 151 -19.48 4.58 -24.11
N GLU A 152 -20.05 5.78 -24.29
CA GLU A 152 -20.22 6.42 -25.60
C GLU A 152 -18.95 7.17 -26.07
N PHE A 153 -18.24 7.82 -25.14
CA PHE A 153 -17.06 8.64 -25.43
C PHE A 153 -15.84 8.18 -24.65
N ASP A 154 -14.74 7.91 -25.35
CA ASP A 154 -13.48 7.49 -24.73
C ASP A 154 -12.88 8.58 -23.83
N GLU A 155 -13.21 9.86 -24.06
CA GLU A 155 -12.72 10.96 -23.23
C GLU A 155 -13.24 10.89 -21.78
N ASP A 156 -14.38 10.25 -21.57
CA ASP A 156 -15.02 10.04 -20.26
C ASP A 156 -14.43 8.84 -19.51
N ILE A 157 -13.46 8.13 -20.10
CA ILE A 157 -12.89 6.90 -19.56
C ILE A 157 -11.36 7.00 -19.50
N ARG A 158 -10.77 6.46 -18.44
CA ARG A 158 -9.32 6.23 -18.34
C ARG A 158 -9.05 4.84 -17.83
N ILE A 159 -8.13 4.12 -18.48
CA ILE A 159 -7.67 2.81 -18.06
C ILE A 159 -6.25 3.00 -17.52
N LEU A 160 -6.07 2.80 -16.23
CA LEU A 160 -4.79 2.98 -15.55
C LEU A 160 -4.39 1.67 -14.87
N TYR A 161 -3.12 1.52 -14.54
CA TYR A 161 -2.74 0.50 -13.57
C TYR A 161 -3.41 0.82 -12.23
N ASN A 162 -3.74 -0.22 -11.48
CA ASN A 162 -4.04 -0.01 -10.08
C ASN A 162 -2.77 0.45 -9.37
N ASP A 163 -2.76 1.68 -8.90
CA ASP A 163 -1.64 2.28 -8.18
C ASP A 163 -1.24 1.47 -6.95
N TRP A 164 -2.20 0.76 -6.35
CA TRP A 164 -2.02 -0.08 -5.16
C TRP A 164 -2.72 -1.42 -5.36
N PRO A 165 -2.14 -2.33 -6.18
CA PRO A 165 -2.79 -3.56 -6.58
C PRO A 165 -2.96 -4.53 -5.40
N TYR A 166 -3.86 -5.51 -5.58
CA TYR A 166 -4.01 -6.60 -4.62
C TYR A 166 -2.80 -7.54 -4.64
N GLY A 167 -2.64 -8.33 -3.58
CA GLY A 167 -1.60 -9.36 -3.47
C GLY A 167 -1.93 -10.59 -4.29
N VAL A 168 -2.05 -10.39 -5.60
CA VAL A 168 -2.28 -11.44 -6.60
C VAL A 168 -0.95 -11.94 -7.16
N GLU A 169 -0.94 -13.08 -7.83
CA GLU A 169 0.27 -13.61 -8.47
C GLU A 169 0.83 -12.68 -9.56
N GLU A 170 2.14 -12.78 -9.83
CA GLU A 170 2.87 -11.85 -10.71
C GLU A 170 2.36 -11.83 -12.16
N GLY A 171 1.76 -12.93 -12.62
CA GLY A 171 1.16 -13.03 -13.95
C GLY A 171 -0.14 -12.23 -14.12
N ILE A 172 -0.70 -11.66 -13.05
CA ILE A 172 -1.96 -10.92 -13.09
C ILE A 172 -1.68 -9.41 -13.13
N VAL A 173 -2.09 -8.77 -14.23
CA VAL A 173 -2.09 -7.31 -14.36
C VAL A 173 -3.41 -6.77 -13.80
N HIS A 174 -3.34 -5.94 -12.75
CA HIS A 174 -4.50 -5.31 -12.13
C HIS A 174 -4.67 -3.87 -12.64
N LEU A 175 -5.69 -3.66 -13.46
CA LEU A 175 -6.08 -2.37 -14.00
C LEU A 175 -7.30 -1.80 -13.29
N VAL A 176 -7.48 -0.49 -13.43
CA VAL A 176 -8.68 0.24 -13.01
C VAL A 176 -9.20 1.03 -14.20
N VAL A 177 -10.47 0.84 -14.50
CA VAL A 177 -11.20 1.61 -15.50
C VAL A 177 -12.01 2.66 -14.75
N TRP A 178 -11.62 3.92 -14.90
CA TRP A 178 -12.25 5.09 -14.29
C TRP A 178 -13.24 5.73 -15.26
N THR A 179 -14.39 6.14 -14.74
CA THR A 179 -15.48 6.73 -15.55
C THR A 179 -15.92 8.08 -14.98
N LYS A 180 -16.30 9.01 -15.86
CA LYS A 180 -16.99 10.26 -15.48
C LYS A 180 -18.48 10.06 -15.17
N PHE A 181 -19.08 9.02 -15.74
CA PHE A 181 -20.48 8.66 -15.52
C PHE A 181 -20.64 7.66 -14.37
N GLU A 182 -21.85 7.63 -13.81
CA GLU A 182 -22.21 6.70 -12.74
C GLU A 182 -22.34 5.26 -13.25
N LEU A 183 -21.95 4.31 -12.40
CA LEU A 183 -22.18 2.88 -12.60
C LEU A 183 -23.30 2.46 -11.65
N GLU A 184 -24.54 2.46 -12.16
CA GLU A 184 -25.76 2.36 -11.34
C GLU A 184 -25.79 1.09 -10.49
N ASP A 185 -26.06 1.27 -9.19
CA ASP A 185 -26.23 0.19 -8.22
C ASP A 185 -27.73 -0.08 -7.99
N ASP A 186 -28.09 -1.35 -7.87
CA ASP A 186 -29.38 -1.81 -7.38
C ASP A 186 -29.52 -1.45 -5.89
N PRO A 187 -30.51 -0.60 -5.53
CA PRO A 187 -30.70 -0.15 -4.16
C PRO A 187 -31.05 -1.28 -3.18
N ALA A 188 -31.51 -2.45 -3.67
CA ALA A 188 -31.84 -3.59 -2.83
C ALA A 188 -30.63 -4.44 -2.46
N THR A 189 -29.56 -4.43 -3.27
CA THR A 189 -28.45 -5.39 -3.15
C THR A 189 -27.07 -4.75 -2.97
N ASP A 190 -26.93 -3.43 -3.16
CA ASP A 190 -25.64 -2.69 -3.19
C ASP A 190 -24.66 -3.26 -4.25
N ASP A 191 -25.20 -3.98 -5.24
CA ASP A 191 -24.50 -4.48 -6.44
C ASP A 191 -25.02 -3.73 -7.68
N LEU A 192 -24.37 -3.88 -8.83
CA LEU A 192 -24.77 -3.25 -10.08
C LEU A 192 -26.18 -3.65 -10.54
N THR A 193 -26.92 -2.71 -11.14
CA THR A 193 -28.14 -3.05 -11.88
C THR A 193 -27.82 -4.00 -13.04
N PRO A 194 -28.76 -4.86 -13.48
CA PRO A 194 -28.54 -5.74 -14.62
C PRO A 194 -28.12 -4.99 -15.89
N GLN A 195 -28.66 -3.78 -16.10
CA GLN A 195 -28.31 -2.91 -17.22
C GLN A 195 -26.84 -2.45 -17.11
N ALA A 196 -26.45 -1.84 -15.99
CA ALA A 196 -25.09 -1.35 -15.79
C ALA A 196 -24.05 -2.49 -15.88
N ARG A 197 -24.40 -3.67 -15.35
CA ARG A 197 -23.57 -4.88 -15.47
C ARG A 197 -23.36 -5.31 -16.93
N ASN A 198 -24.42 -5.28 -17.74
CA ASN A 198 -24.30 -5.61 -19.17
C ASN A 198 -23.48 -4.57 -19.93
N GLU A 199 -23.68 -3.26 -19.67
CA GLU A 199 -22.91 -2.18 -20.30
C GLU A 199 -21.40 -2.30 -20.01
N ILE A 200 -21.04 -2.63 -18.76
CA ILE A 200 -19.64 -2.90 -18.39
C ILE A 200 -19.12 -4.16 -19.10
N ASP A 201 -19.89 -5.25 -19.13
CA ASP A 201 -19.44 -6.50 -19.75
C ASP A 201 -19.24 -6.36 -21.26
N ASP A 202 -20.12 -5.62 -21.94
CA ASP A 202 -19.99 -5.26 -23.36
C ASP A 202 -18.73 -4.42 -23.60
N TYR A 203 -18.48 -3.42 -22.76
CA TYR A 203 -17.26 -2.62 -22.82
C TYR A 203 -15.99 -3.45 -22.61
N VAL A 204 -15.97 -4.34 -21.60
CA VAL A 204 -14.84 -5.23 -21.32
C VAL A 204 -14.62 -6.22 -22.46
N THR A 205 -15.70 -6.72 -23.04
CA THR A 205 -15.64 -7.64 -24.19
C THR A 205 -15.00 -6.95 -25.39
N ARG A 206 -15.45 -5.75 -25.73
CA ARG A 206 -14.91 -4.97 -26.86
C ARG A 206 -13.46 -4.56 -26.63
N THR A 207 -13.09 -4.17 -25.42
CA THR A 207 -11.78 -3.56 -25.12
C THR A 207 -10.69 -4.59 -24.83
N PHE A 208 -11.01 -5.65 -24.08
CA PHE A 208 -10.03 -6.62 -23.59
C PHE A 208 -10.23 -8.01 -24.22
N ARG A 209 -11.44 -8.57 -24.17
CA ARG A 209 -11.70 -9.94 -24.65
C ARG A 209 -11.61 -10.09 -26.18
N SER A 210 -11.61 -8.97 -26.92
CA SER A 210 -11.34 -8.94 -28.36
C SER A 210 -9.85 -9.12 -28.70
N ARG A 211 -8.96 -8.92 -27.72
CA ARG A 211 -7.49 -8.96 -27.87
C ARG A 211 -6.84 -10.14 -27.14
N MET A 212 -7.55 -10.76 -26.20
CA MET A 212 -7.08 -11.93 -25.45
C MET A 212 -8.24 -12.85 -25.05
N PRO A 213 -8.00 -14.14 -24.74
CA PRO A 213 -9.05 -15.10 -24.38
C PRO A 213 -9.92 -14.64 -23.21
N ALA A 214 -11.23 -14.88 -23.29
CA ALA A 214 -12.20 -14.38 -22.32
C ALA A 214 -11.94 -14.93 -20.90
N GLU A 215 -11.45 -16.16 -20.78
CA GLU A 215 -11.10 -16.82 -19.53
C GLU A 215 -9.86 -16.23 -18.83
N GLN A 216 -9.10 -15.38 -19.52
CA GLN A 216 -7.96 -14.63 -18.99
C GLN A 216 -8.32 -13.18 -18.64
N VAL A 217 -9.60 -12.81 -18.74
CA VAL A 217 -10.11 -11.47 -18.42
C VAL A 217 -11.25 -11.57 -17.42
N ILE A 218 -11.07 -10.95 -16.26
CA ILE A 218 -12.15 -10.76 -15.30
C ILE A 218 -12.30 -9.28 -14.98
N TRP A 219 -13.51 -8.91 -14.57
CA TRP A 219 -13.79 -7.58 -14.06
C TRP A 219 -14.68 -7.67 -12.83
N PHE A 220 -14.57 -6.69 -11.95
CA PHE A 220 -15.41 -6.56 -10.77
C PHE A 220 -15.50 -5.09 -10.35
N LYS A 221 -16.58 -4.72 -9.67
CA LYS A 221 -16.72 -3.42 -9.04
C LYS A 221 -16.66 -3.61 -7.52
N ASN A 222 -15.89 -2.78 -6.83
CA ASN A 222 -15.93 -2.76 -5.36
C ASN A 222 -17.28 -2.18 -4.92
N TRP A 223 -17.95 -2.84 -3.97
CA TRP A 223 -19.16 -2.32 -3.33
C TRP A 223 -18.87 -1.00 -2.63
N LYS A 224 -19.90 -0.19 -2.35
CA LYS A 224 -19.71 1.14 -1.75
C LYS A 224 -18.84 1.08 -0.51
N SER A 225 -19.08 0.14 0.40
CA SER A 225 -18.30 -0.02 1.65
C SER A 225 -16.81 -0.37 1.47
N LEU A 226 -16.40 -0.85 0.29
CA LEU A 226 -15.01 -1.26 -0.01
C LEU A 226 -14.26 -0.26 -0.90
N LYS A 227 -14.97 0.69 -1.53
CA LYS A 227 -14.34 1.73 -2.37
C LYS A 227 -13.49 2.64 -1.49
N SER A 228 -12.25 2.86 -1.92
CA SER A 228 -11.39 3.84 -1.26
C SER A 228 -11.54 5.26 -1.79
N VAL A 229 -12.04 5.40 -3.02
CA VAL A 229 -12.33 6.68 -3.67
C VAL A 229 -13.80 6.64 -4.10
N HIS A 230 -14.69 7.13 -3.23
CA HIS A 230 -16.12 7.15 -3.53
C HIS A 230 -16.51 8.20 -4.57
N ALA A 231 -15.68 9.22 -4.74
CA ALA A 231 -16.04 10.39 -5.53
C ALA A 231 -15.74 10.24 -7.03
N VAL A 232 -15.06 9.18 -7.45
CA VAL A 232 -14.83 8.88 -8.88
C VAL A 232 -15.18 7.42 -9.11
N GLU A 233 -16.13 7.18 -10.00
CA GLU A 233 -16.60 5.84 -10.31
C GLU A 233 -15.54 5.05 -11.08
N HIS A 234 -15.46 3.76 -10.75
CA HIS A 234 -14.49 2.86 -11.34
C HIS A 234 -14.87 1.40 -11.13
N PHE A 235 -14.37 0.56 -12.02
CA PHE A 235 -14.33 -0.89 -11.86
C PHE A 235 -12.92 -1.40 -12.13
N HIS A 236 -12.65 -2.60 -11.66
CA HIS A 236 -11.36 -3.26 -11.82
C HIS A 236 -11.42 -4.25 -12.97
N VAL A 237 -10.33 -4.34 -13.71
CA VAL A 237 -10.09 -5.40 -14.69
C VAL A 237 -8.79 -6.09 -14.32
N MET A 238 -8.80 -7.41 -14.27
CA MET A 238 -7.59 -8.20 -14.10
C MET A 238 -7.36 -9.05 -15.35
N LEU A 239 -6.13 -8.99 -15.86
CA LEU A 239 -5.69 -9.69 -17.06
C LEU A 239 -4.63 -10.72 -16.67
N TYR A 240 -4.82 -11.98 -17.03
CA TYR A 240 -3.85 -13.02 -16.77
C TYR A 240 -2.91 -13.21 -17.95
N GLN A 241 -1.61 -13.01 -17.72
CA GLN A 241 -0.52 -13.12 -18.70
C GLN A 241 -0.79 -12.38 -20.03
N PRO A 242 -1.22 -11.10 -20.00
CA PRO A 242 -1.46 -10.36 -21.23
C PRO A 242 -0.16 -10.06 -21.98
N ASP A 243 -0.28 -9.78 -23.28
CA ASP A 243 0.79 -9.10 -24.02
C ASP A 243 1.00 -7.69 -23.43
N MET A 244 2.23 -7.38 -22.99
CA MET A 244 2.53 -6.11 -22.34
C MET A 244 2.51 -4.92 -23.31
N GLU A 245 2.67 -5.12 -24.62
CA GLU A 245 2.44 -4.04 -25.59
C GLU A 245 0.94 -3.71 -25.69
N PHE A 246 0.06 -4.69 -25.57
CA PHE A 246 -1.38 -4.45 -25.44
C PHE A 246 -1.70 -3.69 -24.14
N VAL A 247 -1.12 -4.08 -23.01
CA VAL A 247 -1.32 -3.36 -21.74
C VAL A 247 -0.86 -1.90 -21.85
N LYS A 248 0.30 -1.67 -22.48
CA LYS A 248 0.83 -0.33 -22.72
C LYS A 248 -0.06 0.49 -23.66
N GLU A 249 -0.61 -0.11 -24.71
CA GLU A 249 -1.57 0.52 -25.64
C GLU A 249 -2.83 0.98 -24.87
N VAL A 250 -3.47 0.06 -24.14
CA VAL A 250 -4.74 0.34 -23.46
C VAL A 250 -4.58 1.31 -22.29
N THR A 251 -3.42 1.32 -21.64
CA THR A 251 -3.10 2.27 -20.55
C THR A 251 -2.43 3.56 -21.03
N GLN A 252 -2.18 3.71 -22.33
CA GLN A 252 -1.46 4.84 -22.91
C GLN A 252 -0.08 5.10 -22.26
N GLY A 253 0.60 4.03 -21.85
CA GLY A 253 1.90 4.10 -21.18
C GLY A 253 1.86 4.55 -19.73
N ASP A 254 0.72 4.41 -19.03
CA ASP A 254 0.63 4.65 -17.60
C ASP A 254 1.61 3.77 -16.79
N VAL A 255 2.01 4.27 -15.63
CA VAL A 255 2.87 3.56 -14.68
C VAL A 255 2.28 3.72 -13.28
N PRO A 256 2.10 2.63 -12.50
CA PRO A 256 1.50 2.70 -11.18
C PRO A 256 2.34 3.52 -10.20
N MET A 257 1.68 4.16 -9.24
CA MET A 257 2.35 4.98 -8.22
C MET A 257 3.30 4.18 -7.31
N THR A 258 3.06 2.88 -7.10
CA THR A 258 3.99 1.99 -6.36
C THR A 258 5.40 1.91 -6.95
N ALA A 259 5.56 2.23 -8.24
CA ALA A 259 6.87 2.32 -8.89
C ALA A 259 7.56 3.68 -8.69
N ARG A 260 6.84 4.68 -8.17
CA ARG A 260 7.32 6.07 -8.00
C ARG A 260 7.48 6.49 -6.55
N PHE A 261 6.83 5.80 -5.61
CA PHE A 261 6.79 6.10 -4.18
C PHE A 261 7.45 5.02 -3.35
#